data_AF-I4W4E2-F1
#
_entry.id   AF-I4W4E2-F1
#
_cell.length_a   1.000
_cell.length_b   1.000
_cell.length_c   1.000
_cell.angle_alpha   90.00
_cell.angle_beta   90.00
_cell.angle_gamma   90.00
#
_symmetry.space_group_name_H-M   'P 1'
#
loop_
_entity.id
_entity.type
_entity.pdbx_description
1 polymer ?
#
loop_
_entity_poly.entity_id
_entity_poly.type
_entity_poly.pdbx_seq_one_letter_code
_entity_poly.pdbx_strand_id
1 'polypeptide(L)'
;MRTLRSSASVAVSVFALAAALSIAAPAAHAQAGSIPDRIEATYALTKPTADLTEIVKPGAVLVLNKDDLFMCAISSAIPSYNTYKGGKIRQSFLNKMKFFTASGNQPTVPTRMFVAGEKVLLTGVEMKDDGVQLSLLSEMINGHHYKAFLVLPFAKGSTPAADEVMQTLAQVLSVQPASHEEPVAASSSRTLAIGQSRTQVLAILGQPTTVVQLGGGKEIDYFPTMKVTFIGGRVSDVQ
;
A
#
# COMPACT_ATOMS: atom_id res chain seq x y z
N MET A 1 51.18 36.41 -39.08
CA MET A 1 50.68 35.04 -38.82
C MET A 1 49.57 35.12 -37.79
N ARG A 2 48.42 34.47 -38.08
CA ARG A 2 47.32 34.01 -37.19
C ARG A 2 46.78 34.99 -36.13
N THR A 3 45.62 35.65 -36.34
CA THR A 3 44.22 35.18 -36.07
C THR A 3 43.97 34.89 -34.57
N LEU A 4 42.93 35.34 -33.85
CA LEU A 4 41.47 35.47 -34.08
C LEU A 4 40.89 36.44 -33.01
N ARG A 5 39.93 37.34 -33.31
CA ARG A 5 38.45 37.26 -33.06
C ARG A 5 38.08 36.98 -31.58
N SER A 6 37.19 37.70 -30.89
CA SER A 6 35.84 38.20 -31.24
C SER A 6 35.35 39.11 -30.07
N SER A 7 34.95 40.37 -30.30
CA SER A 7 33.56 40.90 -30.35
C SER A 7 32.63 40.44 -29.21
N ALA A 8 31.74 41.24 -28.61
CA ALA A 8 31.37 42.65 -28.55
C ALA A 8 30.23 42.71 -27.50
N SER A 9 30.28 43.61 -26.51
CA SER A 9 29.34 44.75 -26.27
C SER A 9 27.85 44.38 -26.28
N VAL A 10 27.01 44.79 -25.33
CA VAL A 10 26.56 46.18 -25.12
C VAL A 10 25.82 46.28 -23.78
N ALA A 11 26.07 47.39 -23.07
CA ALA A 11 25.42 47.83 -21.83
C ALA A 11 24.19 48.72 -22.11
N VAL A 12 23.65 49.33 -21.04
CA VAL A 12 22.68 50.47 -20.99
C VAL A 12 21.21 50.01 -20.83
N SER A 13 20.37 50.46 -19.90
CA SER A 13 20.38 51.63 -19.00
C SER A 13 19.47 51.46 -17.76
N VAL A 14 19.64 52.40 -16.84
CA VAL A 14 19.03 52.67 -15.54
C VAL A 14 17.54 53.10 -15.61
N PHE A 15 16.72 52.68 -14.63
CA PHE A 15 15.63 53.50 -14.06
C PHE A 15 15.49 53.23 -12.55
N ALA A 16 15.19 54.28 -11.80
CA ALA A 16 15.38 54.42 -10.37
C ALA A 16 14.12 54.11 -9.52
N LEU A 17 14.39 53.66 -8.28
CA LEU A 17 13.76 54.02 -6.99
C LEU A 17 12.26 53.77 -6.73
N ALA A 18 11.97 52.81 -5.85
CA ALA A 18 11.05 52.99 -4.72
C ALA A 18 11.26 51.88 -3.67
N ALA A 19 11.65 52.26 -2.46
CA ALA A 19 11.73 51.38 -1.30
C ALA A 19 10.34 51.19 -0.68
N ALA A 20 9.92 49.94 -0.50
CA ALA A 20 8.87 49.56 0.44
C ALA A 20 9.35 48.34 1.23
N LEU A 21 9.53 48.54 2.53
CA LEU A 21 9.78 47.48 3.50
C LEU A 21 8.55 46.56 3.56
N SER A 22 8.69 45.33 3.07
CA SER A 22 7.80 44.23 3.42
C SER A 22 8.66 43.12 4.01
N ILE A 23 8.62 43.01 5.33
CA ILE A 23 9.04 41.81 6.05
C ILE A 23 8.02 40.73 5.66
N ALA A 24 8.33 39.95 4.62
CA ALA A 24 7.58 38.75 4.31
C ALA A 24 8.09 37.62 5.21
N ALA A 25 7.33 37.32 6.26
CA ALA A 25 7.47 36.06 6.99
C ALA A 25 7.30 34.87 6.03
N PRO A 26 7.95 33.71 6.29
CA PRO A 26 7.84 32.56 5.41
C PRO A 26 6.48 31.90 5.63
N ALA A 27 5.54 32.15 4.73
CA ALA A 27 4.38 31.28 4.54
C ALA A 27 4.37 30.82 3.09
N ALA A 28 5.34 29.97 2.75
CA ALA A 28 5.13 28.97 1.74
C ALA A 28 4.07 27.99 2.25
N HIS A 29 2.80 28.41 2.30
CA HIS A 29 1.70 27.46 2.23
C HIS A 29 1.58 27.06 0.77
N ALA A 30 2.42 26.10 0.38
CA ALA A 30 2.16 25.28 -0.79
C ALA A 30 0.70 24.82 -0.69
N GLN A 31 -0.09 25.15 -1.73
CA GLN A 31 -1.49 24.76 -1.94
C GLN A 31 -1.87 23.50 -1.14
N ALA A 32 -2.60 23.68 -0.04
CA ALA A 32 -3.14 22.55 0.70
C ALA A 32 -4.32 22.00 -0.12
N GLY A 33 -4.10 20.89 -0.84
CA GLY A 33 -5.16 20.13 -1.47
C GLY A 33 -6.21 19.68 -0.45
N SER A 34 -7.38 19.24 -0.92
CA SER A 34 -8.44 18.75 -0.03
C SER A 34 -7.94 17.58 0.82
N ILE A 35 -8.61 17.28 1.95
CA ILE A 35 -8.25 16.12 2.80
C ILE A 35 -8.12 14.83 1.96
N PRO A 36 -9.07 14.50 1.05
CA PRO A 36 -8.91 13.38 0.11
C PRO A 36 -7.62 13.46 -0.73
N ASP A 37 -7.37 14.61 -1.38
CA ASP A 37 -6.16 14.77 -2.21
C ASP A 37 -4.88 14.54 -1.41
N ARG A 38 -4.83 15.02 -0.16
CA ARG A 38 -3.68 14.84 0.73
C ARG A 38 -3.48 13.36 1.11
N ILE A 39 -4.57 12.65 1.39
CA ILE A 39 -4.54 11.22 1.71
C ILE A 39 -4.07 10.43 0.48
N GLU A 40 -4.66 10.67 -0.69
CA GLU A 40 -4.32 9.97 -1.94
C GLU A 40 -2.91 10.26 -2.43
N ALA A 41 -2.39 11.47 -2.17
CA ALA A 41 -0.99 11.81 -2.43
C ALA A 41 0.00 11.07 -1.52
N THR A 42 -0.44 10.68 -0.31
CA THR A 42 0.40 9.96 0.67
C THR A 42 0.27 8.45 0.54
N TYR A 43 -0.94 7.98 0.27
CA TYR A 43 -1.29 6.57 0.18
C TYR A 43 -1.88 6.29 -1.20
N ALA A 44 -1.04 5.76 -2.10
CA ALA A 44 -1.45 5.48 -3.47
C ALA A 44 -2.65 4.51 -3.49
N LEU A 45 -3.75 4.92 -4.13
CA LEU A 45 -4.94 4.07 -4.26
C LEU A 45 -4.68 2.83 -5.08
N THR A 46 -5.17 1.71 -4.56
CA THR A 46 -5.31 0.45 -5.29
C THR A 46 -6.61 0.50 -6.08
N LYS A 47 -6.55 0.19 -7.38
CA LYS A 47 -7.74 0.06 -8.22
C LYS A 47 -8.05 -1.43 -8.41
N PRO A 48 -9.08 -1.96 -7.73
CA PRO A 48 -9.59 -3.29 -8.03
C PRO A 48 -10.53 -3.29 -9.24
N THR A 49 -10.96 -4.47 -9.66
CA THR A 49 -12.15 -4.66 -10.50
C THR A 49 -13.40 -4.17 -9.75
N ALA A 50 -14.49 -3.92 -10.48
CA ALA A 50 -15.73 -3.37 -9.89
C ALA A 50 -16.35 -4.29 -8.82
N ASP A 51 -16.11 -5.59 -8.91
CA ASP A 51 -16.54 -6.63 -7.97
C ASP A 51 -15.50 -6.90 -6.86
N LEU A 52 -14.36 -6.19 -6.85
CA LEU A 52 -13.29 -6.27 -5.86
C LEU A 52 -12.52 -7.61 -5.82
N THR A 53 -12.67 -8.46 -6.84
CA THR A 53 -12.07 -9.80 -6.89
C THR A 53 -10.64 -9.80 -7.39
N GLU A 54 -10.26 -8.84 -8.23
CA GLU A 54 -8.93 -8.73 -8.81
C GLU A 54 -8.38 -7.30 -8.69
N ILE A 55 -7.05 -7.16 -8.68
CA ILE A 55 -6.38 -5.86 -8.68
C ILE A 55 -6.00 -5.48 -10.11
N VAL A 56 -6.60 -4.40 -10.62
CA VAL A 56 -6.29 -3.83 -11.95
C VAL A 56 -5.07 -2.92 -11.90
N LYS A 57 -4.93 -2.12 -10.84
CA LYS A 57 -3.77 -1.27 -10.57
C LYS A 57 -3.34 -1.42 -9.11
N PRO A 58 -2.12 -1.92 -8.85
CA PRO A 58 -1.57 -1.93 -7.49
C PRO A 58 -1.43 -0.52 -6.92
N GLY A 59 -1.80 -0.34 -5.65
CA GLY A 59 -1.53 0.86 -4.86
C GLY A 59 -0.52 0.57 -3.76
N ALA A 60 -0.49 1.42 -2.74
CA ALA A 60 0.32 1.19 -1.56
C ALA A 60 -0.28 0.06 -0.72
N VAL A 61 0.58 -0.86 -0.26
CA VAL A 61 0.23 -1.81 0.80
C VAL A 61 0.39 -1.10 2.13
N LEU A 62 -0.68 -1.06 2.92
CA LEU A 62 -0.70 -0.39 4.21
C LEU A 62 -0.69 -1.43 5.32
N VAL A 63 0.09 -1.17 6.37
CA VAL A 63 0.09 -1.95 7.61
C VAL A 63 -0.84 -1.27 8.60
N LEU A 64 -1.75 -2.05 9.17
CA LEU A 64 -2.63 -1.60 10.24
C LEU A 64 -1.85 -1.48 11.56
N ASN A 65 -1.94 -0.34 12.22
CA ASN A 65 -1.25 -0.06 13.49
C ASN A 65 -2.15 -0.24 14.72
N LYS A 66 -3.40 -0.66 14.51
CA LYS A 66 -4.43 -0.76 15.54
C LYS A 66 -5.19 -2.07 15.44
N ASP A 67 -5.60 -2.58 16.58
CA ASP A 67 -6.46 -3.76 16.62
C ASP A 67 -7.92 -3.40 16.32
N ASP A 68 -8.74 -4.46 16.22
CA ASP A 68 -10.19 -4.41 16.16
C ASP A 68 -10.79 -3.79 14.88
N LEU A 69 -10.08 -3.86 13.74
CA LEU A 69 -10.65 -3.50 12.44
C LEU A 69 -11.54 -4.65 11.93
N PHE A 70 -12.84 -4.48 12.00
CA PHE A 70 -13.77 -5.50 11.51
C PHE A 70 -13.96 -5.41 10.01
N MET A 71 -13.79 -6.54 9.32
CA MET A 71 -14.00 -6.66 7.89
C MET A 71 -14.91 -7.86 7.58
N CYS A 72 -15.65 -7.77 6.49
CA CYS A 72 -16.48 -8.86 5.98
C CYS A 72 -16.02 -9.24 4.57
N ALA A 73 -16.27 -10.47 4.14
CA ALA A 73 -15.99 -10.90 2.77
C ALA A 73 -16.64 -9.96 1.74
N ILE A 74 -16.01 -9.77 0.59
CA ILE A 74 -16.54 -8.91 -0.49
C ILE A 74 -17.91 -9.39 -1.01
N SER A 75 -18.21 -10.70 -0.87
CA SER A 75 -19.51 -11.31 -1.16
C SER A 75 -20.65 -10.81 -0.28
N SER A 76 -20.33 -10.14 0.83
CA SER A 76 -21.29 -9.46 1.68
C SER A 76 -21.88 -8.23 0.97
N ALA A 77 -23.20 -8.18 0.89
CA ALA A 77 -23.93 -6.94 0.60
C ALA A 77 -23.95 -5.98 1.80
N ILE A 78 -23.60 -6.46 3.00
CA ILE A 78 -23.56 -5.65 4.22
C ILE A 78 -22.19 -4.96 4.31
N PRO A 79 -22.15 -3.62 4.34
CA PRO A 79 -20.91 -2.89 4.55
C PRO A 79 -20.43 -3.03 6.01
N SER A 80 -19.11 -3.14 6.19
CA SER A 80 -18.47 -3.18 7.51
C SER A 80 -17.92 -1.80 7.86
N TYR A 81 -18.67 -1.03 8.66
CA TYR A 81 -18.24 0.30 9.10
C TYR A 81 -17.45 0.24 10.40
N ASN A 82 -16.32 0.93 10.42
CA ASN A 82 -15.47 1.10 11.58
C ASN A 82 -15.22 2.59 11.80
N THR A 83 -15.00 2.98 13.05
CA THR A 83 -14.66 4.36 13.42
C THR A 83 -13.39 4.36 14.24
N TYR A 84 -12.45 5.23 13.91
CA TYR A 84 -11.30 5.50 14.74
C TYR A 84 -11.57 6.70 15.65
N LYS A 85 -11.64 6.49 16.95
CA LYS A 85 -11.86 7.56 17.93
C LYS A 85 -11.20 7.22 19.27
N GLY A 86 -10.53 8.20 19.86
CA GLY A 86 -9.88 8.03 21.16
C GLY A 86 -8.78 6.96 21.13
N GLY A 87 -8.01 6.91 20.05
CA GLY A 87 -6.87 5.99 19.91
C GLY A 87 -7.21 4.55 19.55
N LYS A 88 -8.50 4.21 19.36
CA LYS A 88 -8.97 2.84 19.07
C LYS A 88 -9.88 2.80 17.85
N ILE A 89 -9.84 1.68 17.13
CA ILE A 89 -10.86 1.33 16.14
C ILE A 89 -12.04 0.69 16.87
N ARG A 90 -13.26 1.04 16.48
CA ARG A 90 -14.47 0.44 16.98
C ARG A 90 -15.39 0.11 15.82
N GLN A 91 -15.99 -1.08 15.87
CA GLN A 91 -17.08 -1.43 14.97
C GLN A 91 -18.27 -0.50 15.22
N SER A 92 -18.90 -0.05 14.14
CA SER A 92 -20.14 0.70 14.24
C SER A 92 -21.26 -0.16 14.83
N PHE A 93 -22.15 0.46 15.60
CA PHE A 93 -23.36 -0.20 16.13
C PHE A 93 -24.21 -0.85 15.02
N LEU A 94 -24.20 -0.25 13.82
CA LEU A 94 -24.82 -0.82 12.62
C LEU A 94 -24.27 -2.20 12.25
N ASN A 95 -22.95 -2.45 12.39
CA ASN A 95 -22.38 -3.78 12.12
C ASN A 95 -22.89 -4.80 13.13
N LYS A 96 -22.93 -4.43 14.41
CA LYS A 96 -23.44 -5.30 15.48
C LYS A 96 -24.90 -5.69 15.23
N MET A 97 -25.73 -4.74 14.79
CA MET A 97 -27.12 -5.01 14.41
C MET A 97 -27.18 -5.92 13.17
N LYS A 98 -26.54 -5.53 12.06
CA LYS A 98 -26.72 -6.22 10.77
C LYS A 98 -26.05 -7.59 10.67
N PHE A 99 -24.90 -7.81 11.31
CA PHE A 99 -24.20 -9.09 11.26
C PHE A 99 -24.63 -10.06 12.38
N PHE A 100 -25.12 -9.58 13.52
CA PHE A 100 -25.39 -10.44 14.69
C PHE A 100 -26.86 -10.56 15.10
N THR A 101 -27.80 -9.79 14.52
CA THR A 101 -29.24 -9.88 14.89
C THR A 101 -30.14 -10.61 13.89
N ALA A 102 -29.65 -10.97 12.70
CA ALA A 102 -30.49 -11.58 11.66
C ALA A 102 -30.74 -13.10 11.84
N SER A 103 -29.97 -13.82 12.68
CA SER A 103 -30.09 -15.29 12.81
C SER A 103 -29.60 -15.91 14.12
N GLY A 104 -29.33 -15.11 15.16
CA GLY A 104 -29.17 -15.65 16.52
C GLY A 104 -27.85 -16.36 16.86
N ASN A 105 -26.73 -16.08 16.15
CA ASN A 105 -25.38 -15.93 16.75
C ASN A 105 -24.20 -15.94 15.75
N GLN A 106 -24.41 -16.02 14.43
CA GLN A 106 -23.27 -16.05 13.48
C GLN A 106 -23.48 -15.14 12.28
N PRO A 107 -22.42 -14.43 11.83
CA PRO A 107 -22.42 -13.71 10.55
C PRO A 107 -22.81 -14.63 9.39
N THR A 108 -23.67 -14.15 8.49
CA THR A 108 -24.13 -14.92 7.30
C THR A 108 -23.09 -15.00 6.18
N VAL A 109 -21.93 -14.37 6.38
CA VAL A 109 -20.79 -14.28 5.46
C VAL A 109 -19.51 -14.36 6.28
N PRO A 110 -18.38 -14.79 5.69
CA PRO A 110 -17.10 -14.76 6.40
C PRO A 110 -16.78 -13.35 6.89
N THR A 111 -16.38 -13.25 8.15
CA THR A 111 -15.93 -12.00 8.77
C THR A 111 -14.62 -12.24 9.49
N ARG A 112 -13.84 -11.18 9.66
CA ARG A 112 -12.57 -11.24 10.38
C ARG A 112 -12.37 -9.95 11.15
N MET A 113 -11.80 -10.10 12.35
CA MET A 113 -11.24 -8.98 13.08
C MET A 113 -9.76 -8.89 12.70
N PHE A 114 -9.38 -7.80 12.05
CA PHE A 114 -7.99 -7.51 11.75
C PHE A 114 -7.31 -6.88 12.97
N VAL A 115 -6.08 -7.30 13.23
CA VAL A 115 -5.22 -6.82 14.32
C VAL A 115 -4.04 -6.02 13.79
N ALA A 116 -3.34 -5.31 14.68
CA ALA A 116 -2.15 -4.57 14.31
C ALA A 116 -1.10 -5.50 13.65
N GLY A 117 -0.42 -4.98 12.62
CA GLY A 117 0.52 -5.72 11.77
C GLY A 117 -0.09 -6.32 10.51
N GLU A 118 -1.42 -6.45 10.43
CA GLU A 118 -2.09 -6.96 9.22
C GLU A 118 -2.12 -5.93 8.10
N LYS A 119 -2.11 -6.43 6.86
CA LYS A 119 -2.01 -5.61 5.65
C LYS A 119 -3.38 -5.33 5.05
N VAL A 120 -3.56 -4.10 4.60
CA VAL A 120 -4.75 -3.63 3.89
C VAL A 120 -4.35 -2.74 2.71
N LEU A 121 -5.23 -2.69 1.71
CA LEU A 121 -5.12 -1.87 0.52
C LEU A 121 -6.15 -0.74 0.63
N LEU A 122 -5.72 0.49 0.37
CA LEU A 122 -6.65 1.62 0.27
C LEU A 122 -7.23 1.67 -1.15
N THR A 123 -8.55 1.57 -1.28
CA THR A 123 -9.24 1.52 -2.58
C THR A 123 -10.10 2.75 -2.87
N GLY A 124 -10.28 3.62 -1.89
CA GLY A 124 -10.98 4.89 -2.07
C GLY A 124 -10.96 5.76 -0.82
N VAL A 125 -11.12 7.06 -1.03
CA VAL A 125 -11.25 8.08 0.02
C VAL A 125 -12.46 8.93 -0.31
N GLU A 126 -13.37 9.07 0.65
CA GLU A 126 -14.58 9.86 0.48
C GLU A 126 -14.71 10.87 1.62
N MET A 127 -14.85 12.15 1.27
CA MET A 127 -15.26 13.18 2.24
C MET A 127 -16.73 12.96 2.62
N LYS A 128 -17.02 12.99 3.91
CA LYS A 128 -18.38 13.01 4.48
C LYS A 128 -18.56 14.32 5.26
N ASP A 129 -19.81 14.64 5.58
CA ASP A 129 -20.13 15.85 6.35
C ASP A 129 -19.54 15.83 7.78
N ASP A 130 -19.32 14.62 8.33
CA ASP A 130 -18.87 14.40 9.70
C ASP A 130 -17.55 13.63 9.81
N GLY A 131 -16.79 13.51 8.72
CA GLY A 131 -15.52 12.80 8.71
C GLY A 131 -14.98 12.51 7.33
N VAL A 132 -13.89 11.75 7.28
CA VAL A 132 -13.39 11.13 6.05
C VAL A 132 -13.50 9.62 6.15
N GLN A 133 -14.03 8.98 5.10
CA GLN A 133 -14.20 7.54 5.00
C GLN A 133 -13.13 6.96 4.07
N LEU A 134 -12.45 5.92 4.54
CA LEU A 134 -11.51 5.12 3.77
C LEU A 134 -12.15 3.79 3.41
N SER A 135 -12.04 3.40 2.14
CA SER A 135 -12.40 2.08 1.65
C SER A 135 -11.17 1.18 1.71
N LEU A 136 -11.24 0.13 2.52
CA LEU A 136 -10.16 -0.82 2.75
C LEU A 136 -10.50 -2.19 2.18
N LEU A 137 -9.53 -2.81 1.52
CA LEU A 137 -9.61 -4.15 0.97
C LEU A 137 -8.44 -4.97 1.50
N SER A 138 -8.68 -6.22 1.90
CA SER A 138 -7.59 -7.14 2.24
C SER A 138 -7.01 -7.77 0.98
N GLU A 139 -5.79 -8.28 1.09
CA GLU A 139 -5.33 -9.35 0.20
C GLU A 139 -6.21 -10.61 0.37
N MET A 140 -6.05 -11.60 -0.51
CA MET A 140 -6.83 -12.82 -0.43
C MET A 140 -6.35 -13.65 0.77
N ILE A 141 -7.24 -13.91 1.73
CA ILE A 141 -6.96 -14.69 2.92
C ILE A 141 -7.96 -15.84 3.01
N ASN A 142 -7.48 -17.07 3.02
CA ASN A 142 -8.30 -18.28 3.00
C ASN A 142 -9.35 -18.27 1.86
N GLY A 143 -8.96 -17.79 0.68
CA GLY A 143 -9.85 -17.73 -0.49
C GLY A 143 -10.86 -16.57 -0.48
N HIS A 144 -10.76 -15.63 0.47
CA HIS A 144 -11.66 -14.48 0.54
C HIS A 144 -10.88 -13.16 0.56
N HIS A 145 -11.33 -12.20 -0.24
CA HIS A 145 -11.05 -10.79 0.03
C HIS A 145 -12.06 -10.27 1.06
N TYR A 146 -11.59 -9.47 2.00
CA TYR A 146 -12.38 -8.80 3.00
C TYR A 146 -12.39 -7.30 2.73
N LYS A 147 -13.54 -6.65 2.93
CA LYS A 147 -13.70 -5.20 2.77
C LYS A 147 -14.20 -4.55 4.06
N ALA A 148 -13.81 -3.30 4.26
CA ALA A 148 -14.32 -2.45 5.32
C ALA A 148 -14.28 -0.99 4.93
N PHE A 149 -15.09 -0.21 5.63
CA PHE A 149 -14.98 1.24 5.68
C PHE A 149 -14.40 1.64 7.03
N LEU A 150 -13.42 2.55 7.03
CA LEU A 150 -12.88 3.17 8.22
C LEU A 150 -13.15 4.68 8.18
N VAL A 151 -13.89 5.17 9.17
CA VAL A 151 -14.23 6.58 9.30
C VAL A 151 -13.32 7.23 10.35
N LEU A 152 -12.69 8.34 9.96
CA LEU A 152 -12.06 9.30 10.87
C LEU A 152 -13.07 10.44 11.10
N PRO A 153 -13.79 10.46 12.24
CA PRO A 153 -14.84 11.42 12.47
C PRO A 153 -14.25 12.80 12.80
N PHE A 154 -14.92 13.85 12.35
CA PHE A 154 -14.61 15.22 12.69
C PHE A 154 -15.39 15.69 13.93
N ALA A 155 -14.92 16.77 14.54
CA ALA A 155 -15.72 17.47 15.53
C ALA A 155 -16.96 18.07 14.84
N LYS A 156 -18.12 18.00 15.49
CA LYS A 156 -19.39 18.46 14.91
C LYS A 156 -19.28 19.93 14.46
N GLY A 157 -19.54 20.19 13.18
CA GLY A 157 -19.51 21.54 12.61
C GLY A 157 -18.10 22.08 12.34
N SER A 158 -17.07 21.25 12.42
CA SER A 158 -15.67 21.64 12.19
C SER A 158 -14.99 20.66 11.26
N THR A 159 -14.42 21.15 10.17
CA THR A 159 -13.50 20.37 9.32
C THR A 159 -12.07 20.65 9.78
N PRO A 160 -11.32 19.63 10.27
CA PRO A 160 -9.94 19.81 10.70
C PRO A 160 -9.02 20.13 9.51
N ALA A 161 -7.80 20.59 9.81
CA ALA A 161 -6.78 20.76 8.78
C ALA A 161 -6.36 19.42 8.19
N ALA A 162 -5.98 19.38 6.92
CA ALA A 162 -5.56 18.14 6.26
C ALA A 162 -4.39 17.47 6.99
N ASP A 163 -3.43 18.26 7.49
CA ASP A 163 -2.27 17.73 8.19
C ASP A 163 -2.65 17.09 9.55
N GLU A 164 -3.69 17.57 10.24
CA GLU A 164 -4.23 16.95 11.46
C GLU A 164 -4.89 15.59 11.16
N VAL A 165 -5.61 15.50 10.03
CA VAL A 165 -6.16 14.23 9.56
C VAL A 165 -5.04 13.26 9.18
N MET A 166 -3.99 13.74 8.52
CA MET A 166 -2.83 12.91 8.18
C MET A 166 -2.10 12.39 9.41
N GLN A 167 -1.94 13.22 10.45
CA GLN A 167 -1.38 12.80 11.75
C GLN A 167 -2.26 11.75 12.43
N THR A 168 -3.59 11.90 12.35
CA THR A 168 -4.54 10.92 12.86
C THR A 168 -4.44 9.61 12.09
N LEU A 169 -4.37 9.68 10.76
CA LEU A 169 -4.29 8.53 9.87
C LEU A 169 -2.98 7.75 10.05
N ALA A 170 -1.85 8.44 10.28
CA ALA A 170 -0.57 7.82 10.58
C ALA A 170 -0.56 6.99 11.88
N GLN A 171 -1.46 7.30 12.83
CA GLN A 171 -1.64 6.47 14.03
C GLN A 171 -2.36 5.15 13.71
N VAL A 172 -3.08 5.07 12.60
CA VAL A 172 -3.91 3.91 12.24
C VAL A 172 -3.26 3.08 11.14
N LEU A 173 -2.64 3.72 10.17
CA LEU A 173 -2.05 3.08 9.00
C LEU A 173 -0.62 3.57 8.80
N SER A 174 0.23 2.67 8.34
CA SER A 174 1.56 3.00 7.85
C SER A 174 1.76 2.39 6.48
N VAL A 175 2.47 3.08 5.60
CA VAL A 175 2.88 2.47 4.34
C VAL A 175 3.84 1.33 4.68
N GLN A 176 3.55 0.12 4.22
CA GLN A 176 4.55 -0.94 4.25
C GLN A 176 5.73 -0.42 3.43
N PRO A 177 6.93 -0.27 4.02
CA PRO A 177 8.08 0.07 3.21
C PRO A 177 8.16 -0.98 2.11
N ALA A 178 8.27 -0.53 0.86
CA ALA A 178 8.71 -1.43 -0.19
C ALA A 178 9.95 -2.11 0.40
N SER A 179 9.88 -3.43 0.57
CA SER A 179 11.08 -4.20 0.81
C SER A 179 12.12 -3.67 -0.18
N HIS A 180 13.37 -3.48 0.23
CA HIS A 180 14.46 -3.29 -0.72
C HIS A 180 14.56 -4.59 -1.54
N GLU A 181 13.62 -4.80 -2.43
CA GLU A 181 13.83 -5.48 -3.68
C GLU A 181 14.45 -4.40 -4.57
N GLU A 182 15.74 -4.57 -4.84
CA GLU A 182 16.35 -4.01 -6.04
C GLU A 182 15.39 -4.18 -7.24
N PRO A 183 15.37 -3.24 -8.20
CA PRO A 183 14.41 -3.24 -9.28
C PRO A 183 14.55 -4.51 -10.12
N VAL A 184 13.71 -5.51 -9.88
CA VAL A 184 13.44 -6.55 -10.85
C VAL A 184 12.26 -6.11 -11.69
N ALA A 185 12.60 -5.64 -12.88
CA ALA A 185 11.67 -5.31 -13.94
C ALA A 185 10.63 -6.43 -14.16
N ALA A 186 9.37 -6.00 -14.37
CA ALA A 186 8.28 -6.64 -15.11
C ALA A 186 8.06 -8.16 -14.96
N SER A 187 6.90 -8.51 -14.41
CA SER A 187 6.24 -9.80 -14.56
C SER A 187 6.14 -10.22 -16.03
N SER A 188 6.93 -11.19 -16.45
CA SER A 188 6.62 -12.09 -17.56
C SER A 188 7.35 -13.42 -17.30
N SER A 189 6.59 -14.50 -17.11
CA SER A 189 7.05 -15.90 -16.97
C SER A 189 8.35 -16.11 -16.16
N ARG A 190 8.24 -16.54 -14.90
CA ARG A 190 9.39 -16.98 -14.10
C ARG A 190 9.88 -18.36 -14.58
N THR A 191 10.58 -18.37 -15.71
CA THR A 191 11.13 -19.58 -16.34
C THR A 191 12.41 -19.99 -15.62
N LEU A 192 12.50 -21.27 -15.22
CA LEU A 192 13.73 -21.86 -14.72
C LEU A 192 14.69 -22.09 -15.88
N ALA A 193 15.95 -21.68 -15.73
CA ALA A 193 16.97 -21.85 -16.75
C ALA A 193 18.21 -22.53 -16.18
N ILE A 194 18.87 -23.37 -16.99
CA ILE A 194 20.15 -23.96 -16.66
C ILE A 194 21.17 -22.83 -16.38
N GLY A 195 21.97 -22.99 -15.33
CA GLY A 195 22.99 -22.03 -14.89
C GLY A 195 22.54 -21.03 -13.80
N GLN A 196 21.24 -20.97 -13.49
CA GLN A 196 20.71 -20.13 -12.40
C GLN A 196 21.29 -20.53 -11.04
N SER A 197 21.43 -19.58 -10.13
CA SER A 197 21.90 -19.88 -8.76
C SER A 197 20.78 -20.48 -7.92
N ARG A 198 21.16 -21.23 -6.87
CA ARG A 198 20.19 -21.76 -5.91
C ARG A 198 19.30 -20.67 -5.31
N THR A 199 19.87 -19.51 -4.95
CA THR A 199 19.10 -18.38 -4.43
C THR A 199 18.02 -17.90 -5.39
N GLN A 200 18.32 -17.87 -6.70
CA GLN A 200 17.34 -17.51 -7.72
C GLN A 200 16.22 -18.57 -7.80
N VAL A 201 16.56 -19.85 -7.75
CA VAL A 201 15.56 -20.93 -7.76
C VAL A 201 14.65 -20.85 -6.54
N LEU A 202 15.19 -20.60 -5.34
CA LEU A 202 14.40 -20.45 -4.11
C LEU A 202 13.48 -19.22 -4.16
N ALA A 203 13.89 -18.13 -4.82
CA ALA A 203 13.04 -16.97 -5.04
C ALA A 203 11.89 -17.26 -6.02
N ILE A 204 12.03 -18.27 -6.89
CA ILE A 204 11.02 -18.67 -7.87
C ILE A 204 10.06 -19.71 -7.30
N LEU A 205 10.59 -20.77 -6.68
CA LEU A 205 9.85 -21.95 -6.25
C LEU A 205 9.57 -22.01 -4.74
N GLY A 206 10.15 -21.10 -3.95
CA GLY A 206 10.10 -21.18 -2.49
C GLY A 206 11.12 -22.18 -1.93
N GLN A 207 10.89 -22.67 -0.71
CA GLN A 207 11.78 -23.66 -0.09
C GLN A 207 11.46 -25.08 -0.58
N PRO A 208 12.48 -25.92 -0.82
CA PRO A 208 12.28 -27.30 -1.19
C PRO A 208 11.76 -28.12 -0.01
N THR A 209 10.99 -29.17 -0.32
CA THR A 209 10.51 -30.15 0.66
C THR A 209 11.66 -31.02 1.17
N THR A 210 12.63 -31.33 0.29
CA THR A 210 13.79 -32.16 0.62
C THR A 210 15.03 -31.66 -0.11
N VAL A 211 16.16 -31.62 0.59
CA VAL A 211 17.49 -31.27 0.03
C VAL A 211 18.41 -32.48 0.16
N VAL A 212 19.04 -32.90 -0.93
CA VAL A 212 19.99 -34.03 -0.96
C VAL A 212 21.35 -33.56 -1.46
N GLN A 213 22.39 -33.70 -0.63
CA GLN A 213 23.78 -33.34 -0.98
C GLN A 213 24.56 -34.61 -1.33
N LEU A 214 25.10 -34.70 -2.56
CA LEU A 214 25.70 -35.93 -3.11
C LEU A 214 27.24 -35.91 -3.17
N GLY A 215 27.88 -34.86 -2.63
CA GLY A 215 29.34 -34.67 -2.73
C GLY A 215 29.78 -34.17 -4.11
N GLY A 216 31.04 -33.72 -4.22
CA GLY A 216 31.59 -33.18 -5.48
C GLY A 216 30.90 -31.90 -5.99
N GLY A 217 30.26 -31.15 -5.10
CA GLY A 217 29.51 -29.94 -5.43
C GLY A 217 28.14 -30.17 -6.06
N LYS A 218 27.62 -31.41 -6.04
CA LYS A 218 26.29 -31.76 -6.53
C LYS A 218 25.24 -31.76 -5.41
N GLU A 219 24.11 -31.13 -5.67
CA GLU A 219 22.95 -31.02 -4.78
C GLU A 219 21.65 -31.23 -5.56
N ILE A 220 20.62 -31.81 -4.95
CA ILE A 220 19.29 -31.98 -5.54
C ILE A 220 18.24 -31.46 -4.57
N ASP A 221 17.48 -30.46 -5.01
CA ASP A 221 16.34 -29.91 -4.29
C ASP A 221 15.04 -30.48 -4.87
N TYR A 222 14.20 -31.06 -4.01
CA TYR A 222 12.89 -31.58 -4.37
C TYR A 222 11.80 -30.58 -3.99
N PHE A 223 11.00 -30.20 -4.97
CA PHE A 223 9.79 -29.39 -4.82
C PHE A 223 8.55 -30.26 -5.05
N PRO A 224 7.35 -29.80 -4.67
CA PRO A 224 6.12 -30.59 -4.83
C PRO A 224 5.83 -31.07 -6.26
N THR A 225 6.30 -30.32 -7.26
CA THR A 225 5.96 -30.54 -8.67
C THR A 225 7.16 -30.87 -9.56
N MET A 226 8.39 -30.78 -9.04
CA MET A 226 9.63 -30.97 -9.81
C MET A 226 10.82 -31.14 -8.86
N LYS A 227 11.96 -31.55 -9.40
CA LYS A 227 13.26 -31.48 -8.72
C LYS A 227 14.25 -30.70 -9.56
N VAL A 228 15.16 -30.01 -8.87
CA VAL A 228 16.22 -29.20 -9.48
C VAL A 228 17.56 -29.76 -9.03
N THR A 229 18.42 -30.08 -9.99
CA THR A 229 19.80 -30.51 -9.70
C THR A 229 20.73 -29.32 -9.84
N PHE A 230 21.64 -29.16 -8.88
CA PHE A 230 22.69 -28.17 -8.88
C PHE A 230 24.06 -28.83 -8.97
N ILE A 231 24.98 -28.24 -9.73
CA ILE A 231 26.41 -28.57 -9.74
C ILE A 231 27.17 -27.26 -9.54
N GLY A 232 28.03 -27.18 -8.52
CA GLY A 232 28.75 -25.96 -8.18
C GLY A 232 27.82 -24.80 -7.79
N GLY A 233 26.66 -25.12 -7.19
CA GLY A 233 25.65 -24.14 -6.76
C GLY A 233 24.79 -23.55 -7.88
N ARG A 234 24.88 -24.09 -9.11
CA ARG A 234 24.10 -23.65 -10.28
C ARG A 234 23.24 -24.76 -10.85
N VAL A 235 22.06 -24.42 -11.35
CA VAL A 235 21.13 -25.36 -11.98
C VAL A 235 21.84 -26.08 -13.13
N SER A 236 21.92 -27.39 -13.03
CA SER A 236 22.41 -28.25 -14.11
C SER A 236 21.27 -28.98 -14.82
N ASP A 237 20.15 -29.22 -14.12
CA ASP A 237 19.03 -30.01 -14.65
C ASP A 237 17.72 -29.72 -13.89
N VAL A 238 16.58 -29.88 -14.57
CA VAL A 238 15.21 -29.70 -14.03
C VAL A 238 14.32 -30.82 -14.55
N GLN A 239 13.63 -31.53 -13.64
CA GLN A 239 12.80 -32.71 -13.95
C GLN A 239 11.49 -32.70 -13.18
#